data_AF-A0A7Y7LA32-F1
#
_entry.id   AF-A0A7Y7LA32-F1
#
_cell.length_a   1.000
_cell.length_b   1.000
_cell.length_c   1.000
_cell.angle_alpha   90.00
_cell.angle_beta   90.00
_cell.angle_gamma   90.00
#
_symmetry.space_group_name_H-M   'P 1'
#
loop_
_entity.id
_entity.type
_entity.pdbx_description
1 polymer ?
#
loop_
_entity_poly.entity_id
_entity_poly.type
_entity_poly.pdbx_seq_one_letter_code
_entity_poly.pdbx_strand_id
1 'polypeptide(L)'
;MNINKYKGIMTISLPGFDIKRWKTYADWRLLIFLLLFINVRIPFKIVALIFVYISQFNFQFGFKLRNSRIPLFYLLVFPIAIAAAVINQNFSNLYYIPVFGGALICWALALLAVHQVKLMVDKTDAETIYRTLIIFFIINAVFSAGNLMHIMWITKSINPYAFMGMHQRYYINTGDDVMGISFDISSTNAVICAFGVFYFIYKNNLPMMIVCMSTLALTYSNLISILVLLLLAFIFVYKTTRNQKSMIVVALLLYVTSLVKISPQNEKYINEVTKSTLRENRIEKQGHAAGQATTANPGGRFITRDEQRRKFAQNYLDSLSRIKAQQEKPSALDKKIKSLPLTDDGRLYIPGPNTHFAEFYNTGEMTPDRQQLIDCIAAHKDQLPLCRLEPFNPALPGKITGAIQTFNYLISHPLQSIVGLAPGNFSSKIAFRAVGAGIRGNYPQKYIYINPAFMHNHLDLYLSFFSKDAGFRSVRNNPYSTYDQMLSEYGILGLLALLIFYIGFFARHYKKLSYGLPILMMVTGIFFLDYWFEQLSVLVIFELMLLLNIKETTTPHLKTKTTVQEELAYA
;
A
#
# COMPACT_ATOMS: atom_id res chain seq x y z
N MET A 1 7.35 74.69 -10.34
CA MET A 1 7.00 73.73 -9.27
C MET A 1 5.82 72.91 -9.78
N ASN A 2 6.07 71.71 -10.32
CA ASN A 2 5.03 70.88 -10.93
C ASN A 2 5.24 69.44 -10.46
N ILE A 3 4.36 69.00 -9.56
CA ILE A 3 4.36 67.66 -8.95
C ILE A 3 3.26 66.87 -9.64
N ASN A 4 3.63 65.92 -10.50
CA ASN A 4 2.78 64.79 -10.87
C ASN A 4 3.69 63.64 -11.34
N LYS A 5 3.99 62.73 -10.42
CA LYS A 5 4.76 61.49 -10.65
C LYS A 5 3.93 60.29 -10.19
N TYR A 6 3.73 59.36 -11.13
CA TYR A 6 3.43 57.94 -10.96
C TYR A 6 2.23 57.50 -10.11
N LYS A 7 1.11 57.25 -10.80
CA LYS A 7 0.16 56.18 -10.44
C LYS A 7 0.18 55.12 -11.55
N GLY A 8 1.19 54.25 -11.50
CA GLY A 8 1.18 52.98 -12.25
C GLY A 8 0.43 51.95 -11.41
N ILE A 9 -0.86 51.80 -11.64
CA ILE A 9 -1.66 50.72 -11.05
C ILE A 9 -1.26 49.45 -11.81
N MET A 10 -0.44 48.59 -11.20
CA MET A 10 -0.35 47.18 -11.62
C MET A 10 -1.68 46.52 -11.25
N THR A 11 -2.61 46.49 -12.19
CA THR A 11 -3.71 45.53 -12.14
C THR A 11 -3.11 44.15 -12.39
N ILE A 12 -2.90 43.39 -11.32
CA ILE A 12 -2.72 41.95 -11.39
C ILE A 12 -4.04 41.38 -11.91
N SER A 13 -4.16 41.25 -13.24
CA SER A 13 -5.24 40.52 -13.86
C SER A 13 -5.01 39.04 -13.54
N LEU A 14 -5.87 38.47 -12.68
CA LEU A 14 -5.99 37.02 -12.54
C LEU A 14 -6.18 36.44 -13.95
N PRO A 15 -5.35 35.48 -14.40
CA PRO A 15 -5.50 34.89 -15.71
C PRO A 15 -6.91 34.32 -15.83
N GLY A 16 -7.66 34.75 -16.85
CA GLY A 16 -8.98 34.20 -17.12
C GLY A 16 -8.90 32.69 -17.33
N PHE A 17 -9.75 31.93 -16.63
CA PHE A 17 -9.85 30.49 -16.78
C PHE A 17 -10.37 30.14 -18.19
N ASP A 18 -9.47 29.77 -19.11
CA ASP A 18 -9.84 29.36 -20.47
C ASP A 18 -10.36 27.91 -20.48
N ILE A 19 -11.69 27.80 -20.42
CA ILE A 19 -12.43 26.52 -20.45
C ILE A 19 -12.03 25.65 -21.65
N LYS A 20 -11.69 26.26 -22.80
CA LYS A 20 -11.32 25.50 -24.01
C LYS A 20 -9.96 24.84 -23.85
N ARG A 21 -8.98 25.55 -23.29
CA ARG A 21 -7.66 24.98 -22.97
C ARG A 21 -7.75 23.86 -21.93
N TRP A 22 -8.59 24.04 -20.91
CA TRP A 22 -8.76 23.02 -19.87
C TRP A 22 -9.39 21.74 -20.41
N LYS A 23 -10.36 21.85 -21.34
CA LYS A 23 -10.99 20.69 -21.98
C LYS A 23 -9.99 19.83 -22.77
N THR A 24 -8.94 20.42 -23.33
CA THR A 24 -7.90 19.73 -24.11
C THR A 24 -6.64 19.41 -23.31
N TYR A 25 -6.55 19.83 -22.05
CA TYR A 25 -5.33 19.68 -21.24
C TYR A 25 -5.05 18.23 -20.85
N ALA A 26 -6.10 17.48 -20.51
CA ALA A 26 -6.03 16.10 -20.07
C ALA A 26 -7.13 15.27 -20.74
N ASP A 27 -6.91 13.96 -20.83
CA ASP A 27 -7.97 13.01 -21.20
C ASP A 27 -8.91 12.82 -20.01
N TRP A 28 -9.92 13.67 -19.93
CA TRP A 28 -10.93 13.66 -18.87
C TRP A 28 -11.73 12.36 -18.83
N ARG A 29 -11.92 11.71 -19.99
CA ARG A 29 -12.61 10.42 -20.07
C ARG A 29 -11.77 9.33 -19.42
N LEU A 30 -10.47 9.28 -19.72
CA LEU A 30 -9.54 8.38 -19.03
C LEU A 30 -9.51 8.67 -17.53
N LEU A 31 -9.43 9.94 -17.12
CA LEU A 31 -9.43 10.31 -15.71
C LEU A 31 -10.67 9.77 -15.00
N ILE A 32 -11.87 10.13 -15.45
CA ILE A 32 -13.14 9.70 -14.84
C ILE A 32 -13.23 8.17 -14.78
N PHE A 33 -12.83 7.49 -15.87
CA PHE A 33 -12.78 6.03 -15.90
C PHE A 33 -11.88 5.47 -14.79
N LEU A 34 -10.66 6.00 -14.64
CA LEU A 34 -9.75 5.56 -13.58
C LEU A 34 -10.30 5.82 -12.18
N LEU A 35 -10.79 7.04 -11.90
CA LEU A 35 -11.30 7.39 -10.56
C LEU A 35 -12.47 6.50 -10.13
N LEU A 36 -13.37 6.15 -11.06
CA LEU A 36 -14.52 5.27 -10.78
C LEU A 36 -14.11 3.79 -10.74
N PHE A 37 -13.28 3.33 -11.67
CA PHE A 37 -12.98 1.91 -11.82
C PHE A 37 -12.07 1.38 -10.71
N ILE A 38 -11.18 2.18 -10.15
CA ILE A 38 -10.30 1.72 -9.06
C ILE A 38 -10.99 1.64 -7.69
N ASN A 39 -12.21 2.17 -7.57
CA ASN A 39 -12.99 2.10 -6.35
C ASN A 39 -13.21 0.63 -5.93
N VAL A 40 -13.13 0.35 -4.63
CA VAL A 40 -13.31 -1.00 -4.06
C VAL A 40 -14.70 -1.61 -4.37
N ARG A 41 -15.72 -0.77 -4.54
CA ARG A 41 -17.11 -1.19 -4.72
C ARG A 41 -17.41 -1.48 -6.19
N ILE A 42 -17.87 -2.71 -6.47
CA ILE A 42 -18.22 -3.20 -7.81
C ILE A 42 -19.20 -2.28 -8.57
N PRO A 43 -20.24 -1.68 -7.95
CA PRO A 43 -21.16 -0.78 -8.67
C PRO A 43 -20.46 0.37 -9.39
N PHE A 44 -19.44 0.99 -8.79
CA PHE A 44 -18.69 2.09 -9.42
C PHE A 44 -17.88 1.59 -10.63
N LYS A 45 -17.35 0.37 -10.57
CA LYS A 45 -16.65 -0.26 -11.69
C LYS A 45 -17.58 -0.52 -12.87
N ILE A 46 -18.80 -0.97 -12.61
CA ILE A 46 -19.83 -1.17 -13.64
C ILE A 46 -20.20 0.16 -14.28
N VAL A 47 -20.45 1.21 -13.47
CA VAL A 47 -20.74 2.56 -13.98
C VAL A 47 -19.59 3.09 -14.83
N ALA A 48 -18.33 2.89 -14.40
CA ALA A 48 -17.15 3.28 -15.16
C ALA A 48 -17.10 2.59 -16.54
N LEU A 49 -17.39 1.28 -16.59
CA LEU A 49 -17.44 0.53 -17.84
C LEU A 49 -18.59 0.98 -18.75
N ILE A 50 -19.78 1.19 -18.21
CA ILE A 50 -20.92 1.71 -18.98
C ILE A 50 -20.56 3.08 -19.57
N PHE A 51 -20.05 4.00 -18.74
CA PHE A 51 -19.62 5.33 -19.17
C PHE A 51 -18.62 5.27 -20.32
N VAL A 52 -17.57 4.46 -20.19
CA VAL A 52 -16.52 4.40 -21.20
C VAL A 52 -16.98 3.73 -22.50
N TYR A 53 -17.82 2.69 -22.42
CA TYR A 53 -18.33 2.01 -23.61
C TYR A 53 -19.39 2.82 -24.36
N ILE A 54 -20.18 3.66 -23.65
CA ILE A 54 -21.03 4.67 -24.30
C ILE A 54 -20.16 5.73 -24.98
N SER A 55 -19.09 6.18 -24.31
CA SER A 55 -18.23 7.26 -24.81
C SER A 55 -17.28 6.84 -25.94
N GLN A 56 -16.93 5.55 -26.04
CA GLN A 56 -16.07 5.00 -27.10
C GLN A 56 -16.40 3.53 -27.38
N PHE A 57 -17.58 3.31 -27.95
CA PHE A 57 -18.05 1.98 -28.29
C PHE A 57 -17.10 1.24 -29.24
N ASN A 58 -16.54 0.13 -28.78
CA ASN A 58 -15.73 -0.76 -29.59
C ASN A 58 -15.57 -2.13 -28.88
N PHE A 59 -15.95 -3.21 -29.56
CA PHE A 59 -15.78 -4.60 -29.09
C PHE A 59 -14.79 -5.41 -29.95
N GLN A 60 -13.95 -4.73 -30.72
CA GLN A 60 -12.90 -5.36 -31.52
C GLN A 60 -11.65 -5.58 -30.65
N PHE A 61 -11.68 -6.64 -29.84
CA PHE A 61 -10.60 -6.97 -28.88
C PHE A 61 -9.24 -7.22 -29.55
N GLY A 62 -9.23 -7.74 -30.77
CA GLY A 62 -8.00 -7.94 -31.54
C GLY A 62 -7.11 -9.07 -30.99
N PHE A 63 -7.72 -10.12 -30.43
CA PHE A 63 -7.02 -11.32 -29.99
C PHE A 63 -6.40 -12.05 -31.18
N LYS A 64 -5.10 -12.31 -31.10
CA LYS A 64 -4.32 -13.08 -32.08
C LYS A 64 -3.25 -13.87 -31.35
N LEU A 65 -2.99 -15.11 -31.74
CA LEU A 65 -1.91 -15.93 -31.14
C LEU A 65 -0.56 -15.23 -31.22
N ARG A 66 -0.28 -14.60 -32.36
CA ARG A 66 0.90 -13.76 -32.58
C ARG A 66 0.50 -12.30 -32.63
N ASN A 67 1.21 -11.44 -31.89
CA ASN A 67 0.97 -10.00 -31.84
C ASN A 67 -0.47 -9.61 -31.44
N SER A 68 -1.03 -10.31 -30.43
CA SER A 68 -2.28 -9.90 -29.79
C SER A 68 -2.21 -8.42 -29.36
N ARG A 69 -3.33 -7.71 -29.45
CA ARG A 69 -3.44 -6.31 -29.00
C ARG A 69 -3.46 -6.18 -27.48
N ILE A 70 -4.04 -7.17 -26.80
CA ILE A 70 -4.15 -7.29 -25.34
C ILE A 70 -3.68 -8.69 -24.89
N PRO A 71 -3.33 -8.88 -23.60
CA PRO A 71 -2.91 -10.18 -23.07
C PRO A 71 -3.92 -11.31 -23.38
N LEU A 72 -3.45 -12.41 -23.98
CA LEU A 72 -4.31 -13.58 -24.28
C LEU A 72 -4.81 -14.28 -23.02
N PHE A 73 -4.14 -14.06 -21.88
CA PHE A 73 -4.55 -14.56 -20.57
C PHE A 73 -6.02 -14.29 -20.27
N TYR A 74 -6.51 -13.07 -20.55
CA TYR A 74 -7.91 -12.71 -20.30
C TYR A 74 -8.91 -13.49 -21.13
N LEU A 75 -8.51 -14.05 -22.28
CA LEU A 75 -9.36 -14.93 -23.07
C LEU A 75 -9.26 -16.38 -22.57
N LEU A 76 -8.06 -16.84 -22.22
CA LEU A 76 -7.78 -18.23 -21.83
C LEU A 76 -8.34 -18.60 -20.45
N VAL A 77 -8.50 -17.63 -19.56
CA VAL A 77 -9.01 -17.89 -18.20
C VAL A 77 -10.42 -18.47 -18.18
N PHE A 78 -11.27 -18.11 -19.15
CA PHE A 78 -12.65 -18.60 -19.26
C PHE A 78 -12.75 -20.10 -19.58
N PRO A 79 -12.18 -20.61 -20.69
CA PRO A 79 -12.23 -22.04 -20.98
C PRO A 79 -11.50 -22.88 -19.92
N ILE A 80 -10.43 -22.37 -19.31
CA ILE A 80 -9.76 -23.06 -18.20
C ILE A 80 -10.71 -23.19 -17.00
N ALA A 81 -11.40 -22.11 -16.61
CA ALA A 81 -12.37 -22.14 -15.51
C ALA A 81 -13.52 -23.13 -15.77
N ILE A 82 -14.05 -23.12 -17.01
CA ILE A 82 -15.15 -24.02 -17.41
C ILE A 82 -14.68 -25.47 -17.38
N ALA A 83 -13.52 -25.78 -17.96
CA ALA A 83 -12.95 -27.12 -17.95
C ALA A 83 -12.74 -27.63 -16.52
N ALA A 84 -12.16 -26.80 -15.65
CA ALA A 84 -11.99 -27.11 -14.24
C ALA A 84 -13.32 -27.40 -13.54
N ALA A 85 -14.36 -26.59 -13.78
CA ALA A 85 -15.66 -26.76 -13.14
C ALA A 85 -16.37 -28.05 -13.58
N VAL A 86 -16.25 -28.41 -14.87
CA VAL A 86 -16.82 -29.64 -15.44
C VAL A 86 -16.08 -30.88 -14.95
N ILE A 87 -14.74 -30.88 -15.00
CA ILE A 87 -13.92 -32.02 -14.59
C ILE A 87 -14.13 -32.36 -13.11
N ASN A 88 -14.24 -31.34 -12.26
CA ASN A 88 -14.49 -31.53 -10.83
C ASN A 88 -15.97 -31.73 -10.48
N GLN A 89 -16.88 -31.77 -11.47
CA GLN A 89 -18.33 -31.92 -11.27
C GLN A 89 -18.93 -30.89 -10.30
N ASN A 90 -18.37 -29.67 -10.26
CA ASN A 90 -18.76 -28.65 -9.28
C ASN A 90 -20.21 -28.19 -9.45
N PHE A 91 -20.77 -28.30 -10.65
CA PHE A 91 -22.16 -27.94 -10.95
C PHE A 91 -23.20 -28.89 -10.34
N SER A 92 -22.78 -30.03 -9.77
CA SER A 92 -23.66 -30.89 -8.97
C SER A 92 -24.20 -30.17 -7.73
N ASN A 93 -23.47 -29.18 -7.21
CA ASN A 93 -23.96 -28.30 -6.15
C ASN A 93 -24.48 -26.98 -6.76
N LEU A 94 -25.80 -26.77 -6.73
CA LEU A 94 -26.42 -25.57 -7.31
C LEU A 94 -25.99 -24.26 -6.64
N TYR A 95 -25.53 -24.29 -5.38
CA TYR A 95 -25.01 -23.10 -4.69
C TYR A 95 -23.64 -22.65 -5.20
N TYR A 96 -22.96 -23.49 -6.00
CA TYR A 96 -21.72 -23.11 -6.68
C TYR A 96 -21.97 -22.20 -7.89
N ILE A 97 -23.16 -22.23 -8.50
CA ILE A 97 -23.45 -21.47 -9.73
C ILE A 97 -23.24 -19.95 -9.53
N PRO A 98 -23.74 -19.32 -8.45
CA PRO A 98 -23.49 -17.90 -8.19
C PRO A 98 -22.00 -17.58 -7.95
N VAL A 99 -21.25 -18.49 -7.29
CA VAL A 99 -19.81 -18.34 -7.07
C VAL A 99 -19.07 -18.34 -8.39
N PHE A 100 -19.29 -19.36 -9.22
CA PHE A 100 -18.68 -19.47 -10.53
C PHE A 100 -19.04 -18.29 -11.45
N GLY A 101 -20.33 -17.92 -11.51
CA GLY A 101 -20.80 -16.78 -12.29
C GLY A 101 -20.18 -15.46 -11.84
N GLY A 102 -20.07 -15.23 -10.53
CA GLY A 102 -19.42 -14.04 -9.98
C GLY A 102 -17.94 -13.95 -10.36
N ALA A 103 -17.22 -15.07 -10.37
CA ALA A 103 -15.82 -15.11 -10.80
C ALA A 103 -15.69 -14.79 -12.30
N LEU A 104 -16.51 -15.38 -13.16
CA LEU A 104 -16.50 -15.08 -14.60
C LEU A 104 -16.85 -13.62 -14.90
N ILE A 105 -17.78 -13.03 -14.14
CA ILE A 105 -18.09 -11.60 -14.24
C ILE A 105 -16.85 -10.78 -13.88
N CYS A 106 -16.12 -11.11 -12.81
CA CYS A 106 -14.90 -10.38 -12.45
C CYS A 106 -13.85 -10.43 -13.57
N TRP A 107 -13.63 -11.60 -14.20
CA TRP A 107 -12.75 -11.73 -15.36
C TRP A 107 -13.23 -10.94 -16.58
N ALA A 108 -14.54 -10.93 -16.83
CA ALA A 108 -15.12 -10.14 -17.92
C ALA A 108 -14.92 -8.65 -17.67
N LEU A 109 -15.13 -8.16 -16.45
CA LEU A 109 -14.87 -6.77 -16.09
C LEU A 109 -13.40 -6.40 -16.30
N ALA A 110 -12.46 -7.27 -15.93
CA ALA A 110 -11.03 -7.07 -16.17
C ALA A 110 -10.70 -6.99 -17.67
N LEU A 111 -11.24 -7.92 -18.47
CA LEU A 111 -11.07 -7.95 -19.92
C LEU A 111 -11.61 -6.67 -20.59
N LEU A 112 -12.82 -6.26 -20.22
CA LEU A 112 -13.44 -5.04 -20.75
C LEU A 112 -12.63 -3.79 -20.37
N ALA A 113 -12.11 -3.74 -19.15
CA ALA A 113 -11.28 -2.63 -18.68
C ALA A 113 -9.95 -2.53 -19.44
N VAL A 114 -9.18 -3.62 -19.55
CA VAL A 114 -7.89 -3.60 -20.27
C VAL A 114 -8.07 -3.23 -21.75
N HIS A 115 -9.16 -3.68 -22.37
CA HIS A 115 -9.48 -3.33 -23.75
C HIS A 115 -9.71 -1.83 -23.93
N GLN A 116 -10.47 -1.22 -23.01
CA GLN A 116 -10.76 0.20 -23.03
C GLN A 116 -9.52 1.05 -22.70
N VAL A 117 -8.71 0.63 -21.73
CA VAL A 117 -7.41 1.25 -21.44
C VAL A 117 -6.52 1.21 -22.69
N LYS A 118 -6.41 0.06 -23.35
CA LYS A 118 -5.63 -0.06 -24.58
C LYS A 118 -6.15 0.85 -25.69
N LEU A 119 -7.48 0.99 -25.84
CA LEU A 119 -8.08 1.90 -26.83
C LEU A 119 -7.73 3.37 -26.55
N MET A 120 -7.77 3.78 -25.28
CA MET A 120 -7.36 5.14 -24.90
C MET A 120 -5.89 5.38 -25.17
N VAL A 121 -5.02 4.42 -24.81
CA VAL A 121 -3.58 4.52 -25.11
C VAL A 121 -3.33 4.59 -26.61
N ASP A 122 -4.09 3.86 -27.43
CA ASP A 122 -3.92 3.89 -28.90
C ASP A 122 -4.33 5.25 -29.48
N LYS A 123 -5.47 5.80 -29.05
CA LYS A 123 -6.09 7.01 -29.63
C LYS A 123 -5.55 8.33 -29.08
N THR A 124 -5.16 8.37 -27.81
CA THR A 124 -4.75 9.62 -27.13
C THR A 124 -3.23 9.75 -27.16
N ASP A 125 -2.70 10.94 -27.39
CA ASP A 125 -1.26 11.19 -27.38
C ASP A 125 -0.64 10.97 -25.98
N ALA A 126 0.67 10.68 -25.95
CA ALA A 126 1.35 10.32 -24.71
C ALA A 126 1.44 11.49 -23.72
N GLU A 127 1.50 12.73 -24.21
CA GLU A 127 1.59 13.93 -23.37
C GLU A 127 0.28 14.21 -22.65
N THR A 128 -0.86 14.10 -23.34
CA THR A 128 -2.18 14.21 -22.73
C THR A 128 -2.40 13.14 -21.66
N ILE A 129 -1.97 11.89 -21.89
CA ILE A 129 -2.04 10.84 -20.87
C ILE A 129 -1.11 11.14 -19.69
N TYR A 130 0.09 11.68 -19.93
CA TYR A 130 1.01 12.11 -18.87
C TYR A 130 0.36 13.17 -17.96
N ARG A 131 -0.28 14.19 -18.55
CA ARG A 131 -1.04 15.22 -17.80
C ARG A 131 -2.21 14.62 -17.02
N THR A 132 -2.96 13.69 -17.62
CA THR A 132 -4.00 12.93 -16.92
C THR A 132 -3.45 12.17 -15.71
N LEU A 133 -2.30 11.51 -15.85
CA LEU A 133 -1.66 10.79 -14.74
C LEU A 133 -1.18 11.73 -13.63
N ILE A 134 -0.67 12.92 -13.95
CA ILE A 134 -0.35 13.94 -12.93
C ILE A 134 -1.59 14.26 -12.11
N ILE A 135 -2.70 14.62 -12.78
CA ILE A 135 -3.95 14.98 -12.09
C ILE A 135 -4.44 13.80 -11.24
N PHE A 136 -4.40 12.58 -11.79
CA PHE A 136 -4.77 11.36 -11.06
C PHE A 136 -3.98 11.20 -9.75
N PHE A 137 -2.65 11.32 -9.80
CA PHE A 137 -1.81 11.18 -8.61
C PHE A 137 -2.00 12.31 -7.60
N ILE A 138 -2.25 13.55 -8.06
CA ILE A 138 -2.61 14.67 -7.17
C ILE A 138 -3.92 14.36 -6.44
N ILE A 139 -4.96 13.91 -7.16
CA ILE A 139 -6.23 13.54 -6.54
C ILE A 139 -6.01 12.44 -5.49
N ASN A 140 -5.25 11.39 -5.83
CA ASN A 140 -4.97 10.32 -4.87
C ASN A 140 -4.24 10.83 -3.61
N ALA A 141 -3.28 11.74 -3.76
CA ALA A 141 -2.57 12.36 -2.65
C ALA A 141 -3.50 13.21 -1.78
N VAL A 142 -4.40 14.00 -2.40
CA VAL A 142 -5.40 14.81 -1.68
C VAL A 142 -6.36 13.92 -0.88
N PHE A 143 -6.86 12.82 -1.45
CA PHE A 143 -7.70 11.87 -0.72
C PHE A 143 -6.94 11.23 0.45
N SER A 144 -5.69 10.83 0.23
CA SER A 144 -4.84 10.26 1.29
C SER A 144 -4.58 11.25 2.42
N ALA A 145 -4.31 12.51 2.09
CA ALA A 145 -4.16 13.59 3.07
C ALA A 145 -5.49 13.84 3.82
N GLY A 146 -6.63 13.81 3.11
CA GLY A 146 -7.95 13.91 3.71
C GLY A 146 -8.24 12.78 4.71
N ASN A 147 -7.86 11.54 4.40
CA ASN A 147 -7.95 10.42 5.34
C ASN A 147 -7.15 10.72 6.62
N LEU A 148 -5.90 11.16 6.48
CA LEU A 148 -5.04 11.46 7.62
C LEU A 148 -5.55 12.66 8.44
N MET A 149 -5.99 13.74 7.79
CA MET A 149 -6.58 14.90 8.46
C MET A 149 -7.84 14.53 9.27
N HIS A 150 -8.66 13.62 8.75
CA HIS A 150 -9.81 13.10 9.47
C HIS A 150 -9.40 12.34 10.74
N ILE A 151 -8.33 11.52 10.66
CA ILE A 151 -7.77 10.82 11.83
C ILE A 151 -7.18 11.82 12.84
N MET A 152 -6.43 12.83 12.38
CA MET A 152 -5.91 13.90 13.23
C MET A 152 -7.05 14.66 13.94
N TRP A 153 -8.17 14.87 13.24
CA TRP A 153 -9.36 15.52 13.81
C TRP A 153 -10.03 14.68 14.89
N ILE A 154 -10.12 13.35 14.71
CA ILE A 154 -10.71 12.43 15.70
C ILE A 154 -9.78 12.26 16.91
N THR A 155 -8.49 12.02 16.66
CA THR A 155 -7.47 11.79 17.71
C THR A 155 -7.09 13.06 18.46
N LYS A 156 -7.38 14.25 17.90
CA LYS A 156 -6.88 15.54 18.38
C LYS A 156 -5.35 15.58 18.51
N SER A 157 -4.65 14.75 17.72
CA SER A 157 -3.19 14.69 17.66
C SER A 157 -2.69 15.11 16.29
N ILE A 158 -1.58 15.88 16.26
CA ILE A 158 -0.89 16.22 15.02
C ILE A 158 -0.19 14.98 14.43
N ASN A 159 0.34 14.11 15.29
CA ASN A 159 0.95 12.85 14.87
C ASN A 159 0.12 11.67 15.37
N PRO A 160 -0.86 11.18 14.59
CA PRO A 160 -1.68 10.03 14.98
C PRO A 160 -0.87 8.72 15.05
N TYR A 161 0.28 8.62 14.38
CA TYR A 161 1.14 7.44 14.44
C TYR A 161 1.79 7.23 15.82
N ALA A 162 1.91 8.29 16.61
CA ALA A 162 2.42 8.23 17.98
C ALA A 162 1.29 8.24 19.03
N PHE A 163 0.03 8.26 18.60
CA PHE A 163 -1.13 8.35 19.50
C PHE A 163 -1.53 6.97 20.03
N MET A 164 -1.33 6.76 21.33
CA MET A 164 -1.63 5.48 22.01
C MET A 164 -3.06 5.36 22.55
N GLY A 165 -3.83 6.46 22.59
CA GLY A 165 -5.23 6.43 23.05
C GLY A 165 -6.15 5.66 22.10
N MET A 166 -7.44 5.57 22.44
CA MET A 166 -8.44 4.78 21.71
C MET A 166 -8.00 3.33 21.49
N HIS A 167 -7.54 2.68 22.57
CA HIS A 167 -7.10 1.29 22.58
C HIS A 167 -6.03 0.99 21.51
N GLN A 168 -5.17 1.98 21.23
CA GLN A 168 -4.12 1.91 20.22
C GLN A 168 -4.62 1.66 18.78
N ARG A 169 -5.89 2.00 18.47
CA ARG A 169 -6.46 1.86 17.13
C ARG A 169 -5.58 2.53 16.06
N TYR A 170 -5.19 3.78 16.30
CA TYR A 170 -4.46 4.57 15.31
C TYR A 170 -2.95 4.48 15.44
N TYR A 171 -2.36 4.12 16.58
CA TYR A 171 -0.90 4.08 16.80
C TYR A 171 -0.03 3.55 15.62
N ILE A 172 0.38 2.27 15.63
CA ILE A 172 1.15 1.68 14.52
C ILE A 172 0.27 1.50 13.26
N ASN A 173 -1.05 1.41 13.45
CA ASN A 173 -2.00 1.07 12.40
C ASN A 173 -2.61 2.31 11.69
N THR A 174 -2.21 3.55 11.99
CA THR A 174 -2.77 4.77 11.32
C THR A 174 -2.67 4.62 9.80
N GLY A 175 -1.55 4.05 9.32
CA GLY A 175 -1.32 3.85 7.90
C GLY A 175 -2.37 2.97 7.23
N ASP A 176 -3.00 2.04 7.96
CA ASP A 176 -4.03 1.14 7.44
C ASP A 176 -5.31 1.88 7.03
N ASP A 177 -5.56 3.05 7.62
CA ASP A 177 -6.71 3.91 7.31
C ASP A 177 -6.40 4.94 6.19
N VAL A 178 -5.18 4.98 5.63
CA VAL A 178 -4.80 5.86 4.52
C VAL A 178 -5.08 5.19 3.17
N MET A 179 -6.37 5.12 2.82
CA MET A 179 -6.91 4.33 1.70
C MET A 179 -6.77 5.00 0.32
N GLY A 180 -6.58 6.32 0.30
CA GLY A 180 -6.50 7.09 -0.94
C GLY A 180 -7.79 7.00 -1.75
N ILE A 181 -7.68 7.19 -3.07
CA ILE A 181 -8.87 7.26 -3.93
C ILE A 181 -9.51 5.89 -4.21
N SER A 182 -8.82 4.78 -3.91
CA SER A 182 -9.38 3.44 -4.12
C SER A 182 -10.45 3.08 -3.09
N PHE A 183 -10.41 3.71 -1.90
CA PHE A 183 -11.23 3.37 -0.74
C PHE A 183 -11.15 1.88 -0.35
N ASP A 184 -10.07 1.21 -0.75
CA ASP A 184 -9.77 -0.17 -0.38
C ASP A 184 -8.74 -0.17 0.77
N ILE A 185 -7.95 -1.23 0.91
CA ILE A 185 -6.87 -1.31 1.88
C ILE A 185 -5.71 -0.34 1.57
N SER A 186 -5.00 0.11 2.62
CA SER A 186 -3.80 0.96 2.53
C SER A 186 -2.73 0.43 1.58
N SER A 187 -2.60 -0.90 1.48
CA SER A 187 -1.64 -1.54 0.58
C SER A 187 -1.97 -1.31 -0.90
N THR A 188 -3.26 -1.19 -1.28
CA THR A 188 -3.68 -0.80 -2.63
C THR A 188 -3.19 0.61 -2.95
N ASN A 189 -3.38 1.55 -2.01
CA ASN A 189 -2.90 2.92 -2.17
C ASN A 189 -1.36 3.00 -2.25
N ALA A 190 -0.66 2.22 -1.41
CA ALA A 190 0.79 2.13 -1.40
C ALA A 190 1.34 1.66 -2.76
N VAL A 191 0.71 0.65 -3.37
CA VAL A 191 1.11 0.16 -4.71
C VAL A 191 0.86 1.22 -5.79
N ILE A 192 -0.29 1.89 -5.76
CA ILE A 192 -0.59 2.98 -6.70
C ILE A 192 0.50 4.06 -6.59
N CYS A 193 0.80 4.52 -5.38
CA CYS A 193 1.84 5.51 -5.14
C CYS A 193 3.23 5.02 -5.60
N ALA A 194 3.55 3.74 -5.41
CA ALA A 194 4.81 3.15 -5.87
C ALA A 194 4.95 3.24 -7.40
N PHE A 195 3.88 2.98 -8.14
CA PHE A 195 3.87 3.18 -9.59
C PHE A 195 4.17 4.63 -9.96
N GLY A 196 3.56 5.58 -9.23
CA GLY A 196 3.83 7.02 -9.39
C GLY A 196 5.30 7.37 -9.13
N VAL A 197 5.90 6.85 -8.06
CA VAL A 197 7.33 7.06 -7.74
C VAL A 197 8.21 6.61 -8.91
N PHE A 198 8.05 5.38 -9.39
CA PHE A 198 8.85 4.88 -10.51
C PHE A 198 8.61 5.69 -11.78
N TYR A 199 7.35 6.00 -12.10
CA TYR A 199 7.02 6.78 -13.29
C TYR A 199 7.67 8.16 -13.30
N PHE A 200 7.52 8.93 -12.23
CA PHE A 200 8.00 10.29 -12.16
C PHE A 200 9.52 10.39 -12.02
N ILE A 201 10.21 9.36 -11.50
CA ILE A 201 11.66 9.23 -11.61
C ILE A 201 12.09 9.22 -13.09
N TYR A 202 11.50 8.35 -13.91
CA TYR A 202 11.89 8.27 -15.32
C TYR A 202 11.43 9.48 -16.16
N LYS A 203 10.36 10.15 -15.75
CA LYS A 203 9.92 11.43 -16.35
C LYS A 203 10.71 12.65 -15.85
N ASN A 204 11.65 12.48 -14.92
CA ASN A 204 12.40 13.55 -14.27
C ASN A 204 11.50 14.64 -13.62
N ASN A 205 10.32 14.24 -13.11
CA ASN A 205 9.39 15.15 -12.43
C ASN A 205 9.56 15.00 -10.91
N LEU A 206 10.49 15.77 -10.34
CA LEU A 206 10.81 15.72 -8.91
C LEU A 206 9.63 16.05 -8.00
N PRO A 207 8.84 17.12 -8.23
CA PRO A 207 7.69 17.43 -7.38
C PRO A 207 6.69 16.27 -7.28
N MET A 208 6.31 15.69 -8.41
CA MET A 208 5.33 14.59 -8.41
C MET A 208 5.90 13.30 -7.81
N MET A 209 7.20 13.03 -7.98
CA MET A 209 7.86 11.94 -7.28
C MET A 209 7.78 12.13 -5.76
N ILE A 210 8.06 13.34 -5.25
CA ILE A 210 7.97 13.66 -3.82
C ILE A 210 6.53 13.47 -3.30
N VAL A 211 5.52 13.94 -4.05
CA VAL A 211 4.11 13.75 -3.68
C VAL A 211 3.77 12.26 -3.57
N CYS A 212 4.14 11.45 -4.57
CA CYS A 212 3.87 10.01 -4.55
C CYS A 212 4.63 9.31 -3.42
N MET A 213 5.90 9.65 -3.21
CA MET A 213 6.73 9.03 -2.17
C MET A 213 6.26 9.39 -0.76
N SER A 214 5.87 10.64 -0.54
CA SER A 214 5.34 11.10 0.75
C SER A 214 4.01 10.41 1.05
N THR A 215 3.13 10.30 0.05
CA THR A 215 1.85 9.58 0.19
C THR A 215 2.09 8.11 0.50
N LEU A 216 3.02 7.45 -0.21
CA LEU A 216 3.41 6.06 0.05
C LEU A 216 3.92 5.89 1.48
N ALA A 217 4.82 6.77 1.93
CA ALA A 217 5.41 6.71 3.26
C ALA A 217 4.35 6.80 4.37
N LEU A 218 3.28 7.58 4.17
CA LEU A 218 2.18 7.71 5.13
C LEU A 218 1.30 6.46 5.22
N THR A 219 1.26 5.61 4.19
CA THR A 219 0.51 4.34 4.27
C THR A 219 1.16 3.31 5.20
N TYR A 220 2.48 3.41 5.45
CA TYR A 220 3.27 2.46 6.23
C TYR A 220 3.03 0.98 5.91
N SER A 221 2.71 0.65 4.65
CA SER A 221 2.65 -0.75 4.21
C SER A 221 4.08 -1.31 4.14
N ASN A 222 4.52 -1.99 5.21
CA ASN A 222 5.89 -2.45 5.39
C ASN A 222 6.38 -3.33 4.23
N LEU A 223 5.56 -4.27 3.78
CA LEU A 223 5.93 -5.21 2.72
C LEU A 223 6.06 -4.53 1.35
N ILE A 224 5.13 -3.61 1.04
CA ILE A 224 5.21 -2.78 -0.17
C ILE A 224 6.41 -1.85 -0.11
N SER A 225 6.70 -1.28 1.04
CA SER A 225 7.86 -0.40 1.24
C SER A 225 9.18 -1.16 1.02
N ILE A 226 9.32 -2.36 1.58
CA ILE A 226 10.50 -3.22 1.34
C ILE A 226 10.67 -3.50 -0.16
N LEU A 227 9.58 -3.87 -0.84
CA LEU A 227 9.62 -4.12 -2.29
C LEU A 227 10.04 -2.86 -3.07
N VAL A 228 9.51 -1.69 -2.70
CA VAL A 228 9.90 -0.41 -3.30
C VAL A 228 11.38 -0.11 -3.06
N LEU A 229 11.90 -0.29 -1.85
CA LEU A 229 13.31 -0.06 -1.54
C LEU A 229 14.24 -0.99 -2.35
N LEU A 230 13.88 -2.27 -2.47
CA LEU A 230 14.64 -3.23 -3.29
C LEU A 230 14.64 -2.82 -4.77
N LEU A 231 13.50 -2.37 -5.30
CA LEU A 231 13.40 -1.90 -6.67
C LEU A 231 14.11 -0.57 -6.90
N LEU A 232 14.08 0.36 -5.93
CA LEU A 232 14.85 1.61 -5.96
C LEU A 232 16.35 1.31 -5.99
N ALA A 233 16.83 0.35 -5.20
CA ALA A 233 18.22 -0.11 -5.23
C ALA A 233 18.57 -0.73 -6.59
N PHE A 234 17.69 -1.58 -7.14
CA PHE A 234 17.87 -2.17 -8.46
C PHE A 234 17.99 -1.10 -9.57
N ILE A 235 17.07 -0.14 -9.64
CA ILE A 235 17.14 0.92 -10.67
C ILE A 235 18.30 1.89 -10.42
N PHE A 236 18.74 2.10 -9.19
CA PHE A 236 19.91 2.93 -8.89
C PHE A 236 21.17 2.38 -9.57
N VAL A 237 21.28 1.05 -9.63
CA VAL A 237 22.38 0.36 -10.32
C VAL A 237 22.09 0.23 -11.83
N TYR A 238 20.85 -0.03 -12.21
CA TYR A 238 20.49 -0.40 -13.58
C TYR A 238 19.90 0.75 -14.42
N LYS A 239 20.63 1.17 -15.47
CA LYS A 239 20.15 2.07 -16.55
C LYS A 239 19.45 3.37 -16.09
N THR A 240 19.95 4.02 -15.04
CA THR A 240 19.48 5.34 -14.60
C THR A 240 20.51 6.45 -14.81
N THR A 241 20.01 7.66 -15.08
CA THR A 241 20.83 8.88 -15.24
C THR A 241 21.24 9.46 -13.88
N ARG A 242 22.21 10.38 -13.88
CA ARG A 242 22.63 11.09 -12.65
C ARG A 242 21.45 11.78 -11.94
N ASN A 243 20.56 12.43 -12.71
CA ASN A 243 19.38 13.10 -12.15
C ASN A 243 18.42 12.10 -11.49
N GLN A 244 18.16 10.96 -12.15
CA GLN A 244 17.32 9.91 -11.58
C GLN A 244 17.92 9.32 -10.31
N LYS A 245 19.25 9.13 -10.26
CA LYS A 245 19.95 8.70 -9.05
C LYS A 245 19.78 9.70 -7.90
N SER A 246 19.89 11.00 -8.17
CA SER A 246 19.60 12.03 -7.16
C SER A 246 18.15 11.97 -6.68
N MET A 247 17.18 11.77 -7.59
CA MET A 247 15.76 11.61 -7.22
C MET A 247 15.53 10.37 -6.34
N ILE A 248 16.21 9.25 -6.62
CA ILE A 248 16.15 8.04 -5.80
C ILE A 248 16.70 8.32 -4.39
N VAL A 249 17.83 9.03 -4.27
CA VAL A 249 18.38 9.42 -2.96
C VAL A 249 17.38 10.28 -2.18
N VAL A 250 16.73 11.25 -2.84
CA VAL A 250 15.66 12.05 -2.21
C VAL A 250 14.50 11.16 -1.74
N ALA A 251 14.05 10.21 -2.56
CA ALA A 251 12.98 9.28 -2.17
C ALA A 251 13.37 8.44 -0.93
N LEU A 252 14.61 7.95 -0.88
CA LEU A 252 15.14 7.22 0.28
C LEU A 252 15.20 8.09 1.54
N LEU A 253 15.68 9.33 1.41
CA LEU A 253 15.73 10.28 2.54
C LEU A 253 14.33 10.59 3.08
N LEU A 254 13.34 10.76 2.20
CA LEU A 254 11.95 10.97 2.62
C LEU A 254 11.43 9.78 3.43
N TYR A 255 11.67 8.56 2.97
CA TYR A 255 11.24 7.35 3.67
C TYR A 255 11.95 7.14 5.01
N VAL A 256 13.27 7.36 5.06
CA VAL A 256 14.03 7.28 6.32
C VAL A 256 13.54 8.34 7.30
N THR A 257 13.29 9.56 6.82
CA THR A 257 12.76 10.64 7.65
C THR A 257 11.38 10.31 8.20
N SER A 258 10.49 9.72 7.39
CA SER A 258 9.17 9.31 7.88
C SER A 258 9.29 8.24 8.96
N LEU A 259 10.11 7.20 8.76
CA LEU A 259 10.34 6.18 9.79
C LEU A 259 10.88 6.77 11.09
N VAL A 260 11.89 7.64 11.03
CA VAL A 260 12.54 8.17 12.24
C VAL A 260 11.68 9.23 12.96
N LYS A 261 10.94 10.06 12.22
CA LYS A 261 10.25 11.24 12.80
C LYS A 261 8.75 11.08 12.94
N ILE A 262 8.10 10.32 12.07
CA ILE A 262 6.64 10.19 12.04
C ILE A 262 6.22 8.90 12.76
N SER A 263 6.80 7.75 12.42
CA SER A 263 6.47 6.46 13.05
C SER A 263 7.72 5.67 13.48
N PRO A 264 8.45 6.12 14.52
CA PRO A 264 9.63 5.40 15.03
C PRO A 264 9.32 3.99 15.55
N GLN A 265 8.04 3.69 15.84
CA GLN A 265 7.63 2.40 16.38
C GLN A 265 7.52 1.33 15.29
N ASN A 266 7.32 1.73 14.03
CA ASN A 266 7.41 0.82 12.89
C ASN A 266 8.82 0.25 12.71
N GLU A 267 9.87 0.97 13.12
CA GLU A 267 11.25 0.44 13.13
C GLU A 267 11.37 -0.77 14.06
N LYS A 268 10.78 -0.69 15.26
CA LYS A 268 10.79 -1.79 16.23
C LYS A 268 10.06 -3.02 15.69
N TYR A 269 8.91 -2.82 15.05
CA TYR A 269 8.16 -3.89 14.41
C TYR A 269 8.99 -4.58 13.31
N ILE A 270 9.64 -3.82 12.42
CA ILE A 270 10.51 -4.39 11.38
C ILE A 270 11.64 -5.21 12.03
N ASN A 271 12.30 -4.67 13.04
CA ASN A 271 13.38 -5.35 13.75
C ASN A 271 12.92 -6.65 14.45
N GLU A 272 11.73 -6.66 15.06
CA GLU A 272 11.15 -7.85 15.67
C GLU A 272 10.80 -8.91 14.62
N VAL A 273 10.21 -8.50 13.49
CA VAL A 273 9.91 -9.40 12.38
C VAL A 273 11.21 -10.03 11.86
N THR A 274 12.23 -9.22 11.55
CA THR A 274 13.53 -9.72 11.07
C THR A 274 14.19 -10.64 12.10
N LYS A 275 14.16 -10.28 13.39
CA LYS A 275 14.69 -11.14 14.46
C LYS A 275 13.92 -12.46 14.56
N SER A 276 12.59 -12.44 14.48
CA SER A 276 11.79 -13.68 14.55
C SER A 276 12.13 -14.64 13.40
N THR A 277 12.21 -14.14 12.16
CA THR A 277 12.62 -14.94 10.99
C THR A 277 14.06 -15.47 11.08
N LEU A 278 14.97 -14.72 11.71
CA LEU A 278 16.37 -15.15 11.87
C LEU A 278 16.56 -16.11 13.07
N ARG A 279 15.78 -15.94 14.14
CA ARG A 279 15.88 -16.72 15.39
C ARG A 279 15.20 -18.08 15.27
N GLU A 280 14.22 -18.22 14.38
CA GLU A 280 13.61 -19.52 14.04
C GLU A 280 14.63 -20.52 13.45
N ASN A 281 15.81 -20.05 13.02
CA ASN A 281 16.95 -20.88 12.62
C ASN A 281 17.98 -21.15 13.74
N ARG A 282 17.73 -20.72 14.98
CA ARG A 282 18.58 -21.05 16.15
C ARG A 282 17.74 -21.66 17.26
N ILE A 283 17.93 -22.96 17.48
CA ILE A 283 17.60 -23.62 18.73
C ILE A 283 18.48 -22.98 19.82
N GLU A 284 17.98 -21.93 20.47
CA GLU A 284 18.70 -21.28 21.56
C GLU A 284 18.56 -22.11 22.85
N LYS A 285 19.65 -22.81 23.19
CA LYS A 285 19.97 -23.18 24.57
C LYS A 285 19.98 -21.91 25.43
N GLN A 286 19.07 -21.83 26.40
CA GLN A 286 19.09 -20.81 27.43
C GLN A 286 20.33 -20.97 28.31
N GLY A 287 21.21 -19.98 28.27
CA GLY A 287 22.30 -19.80 29.24
C GLY A 287 22.04 -18.52 30.04
N HIS A 288 21.85 -18.66 31.34
CA HIS A 288 21.73 -17.55 32.29
C HIS A 288 23.01 -16.72 32.33
N ALA A 289 22.90 -15.40 32.23
CA ALA A 289 23.97 -14.47 32.54
C ALA A 289 23.61 -13.64 33.77
N ALA A 290 24.45 -13.77 34.80
CA ALA A 290 24.38 -13.11 36.09
C ALA A 290 24.71 -11.62 35.99
N GLY A 291 24.14 -10.84 36.90
CA GLY A 291 24.34 -9.40 37.02
C GLY A 291 25.75 -9.02 37.49
N GLN A 292 26.23 -7.87 37.02
CA GLN A 292 27.41 -7.21 37.55
C GLN A 292 27.01 -5.94 38.30
N ALA A 293 27.49 -5.86 39.53
CA ALA A 293 27.31 -4.79 40.48
C ALA A 293 28.28 -3.62 40.22
N THR A 294 27.78 -2.42 40.51
CA THR A 294 28.47 -1.14 40.60
C THR A 294 29.47 -1.12 41.75
N THR A 295 30.69 -0.68 41.49
CA THR A 295 31.65 -0.26 42.52
C THR A 295 31.72 1.27 42.53
N ALA A 296 31.32 1.85 43.66
CA ALA A 296 31.70 3.19 44.05
C ALA A 296 33.00 3.10 44.86
N ASN A 297 33.94 4.02 44.65
CA ASN A 297 34.75 4.49 45.77
C ASN A 297 35.18 5.96 45.58
N PRO A 298 35.24 6.73 46.68
CA PRO A 298 35.51 8.17 46.70
C PRO A 298 36.97 8.49 47.03
N GLY A 299 37.44 9.69 46.66
CA GLY A 299 38.60 10.28 47.34
C GLY A 299 39.42 11.28 46.53
N GLY A 300 39.50 12.52 47.03
CA GLY A 300 40.75 13.28 47.07
C GLY A 300 41.13 14.13 45.84
N ARG A 301 40.43 15.24 45.64
CA ARG A 301 40.79 16.34 44.71
C ARG A 301 42.11 17.02 45.10
N PHE A 302 43.02 17.16 44.14
CA PHE A 302 43.84 18.37 44.00
C PHE A 302 43.22 19.23 42.88
N ILE A 303 42.63 20.37 43.26
CA ILE A 303 41.99 21.29 42.31
C ILE A 303 43.09 21.93 41.46
N THR A 304 43.07 21.66 40.17
CA THR A 304 44.04 22.23 39.22
C THR A 304 43.75 23.71 38.97
N ARG A 305 44.78 24.46 38.56
CA ARG A 305 44.72 25.91 38.32
C ARG A 305 43.61 26.31 37.32
N ASP A 306 43.28 25.41 36.40
CA ASP A 306 42.19 25.61 35.43
C ASP A 306 40.80 25.42 36.05
N GLU A 307 40.62 24.53 37.02
CA GLU A 307 39.37 24.45 37.78
C GLU A 307 39.14 25.73 38.60
N GLN A 308 40.19 26.33 39.17
CA GLN A 308 40.08 27.63 39.86
C GLN A 308 39.69 28.76 38.90
N ARG A 309 40.32 28.82 37.71
CA ARG A 309 39.97 29.82 36.67
C ARG A 309 38.54 29.64 36.18
N ARG A 310 38.11 28.40 35.97
CA ARG A 310 36.74 28.07 35.56
C ARG A 310 35.74 28.49 36.64
N LYS A 311 36.02 28.20 37.92
CA LYS A 311 35.16 28.59 39.04
C LYS A 311 35.07 30.11 39.20
N PHE A 312 36.18 30.82 38.98
CA PHE A 312 36.18 32.29 38.98
C PHE A 312 35.37 32.88 37.83
N ALA A 313 35.57 32.38 36.60
CA ALA A 313 34.80 32.83 35.43
C ALA A 313 33.31 32.55 35.59
N GLN A 314 32.95 31.40 36.16
CA GLN A 314 31.58 31.01 36.44
C GLN A 314 30.94 31.94 37.49
N ASN A 315 31.64 32.21 38.59
CA ASN A 315 31.18 33.17 39.60
C ASN A 315 31.04 34.61 39.04
N TYR A 316 31.92 35.02 38.12
CA TYR A 316 31.86 36.34 37.48
C TYR A 316 30.68 36.45 36.50
N LEU A 317 30.44 35.43 35.68
CA LEU A 317 29.28 35.37 34.79
C LEU A 317 27.95 35.30 35.59
N ASP A 318 27.95 34.59 36.70
CA ASP A 318 26.78 34.49 37.60
C ASP A 318 26.49 35.82 38.33
N SER A 319 27.51 36.66 38.56
CA SER A 319 27.31 37.99 39.14
C SER A 319 26.81 39.00 38.09
N LEU A 320 27.29 38.94 36.85
CA LEU A 320 26.76 39.75 35.74
C LEU A 320 25.31 39.37 35.39
N SER A 321 24.97 38.08 35.40
CA SER A 321 23.61 37.61 35.14
C SER A 321 22.64 38.04 36.25
N ARG A 322 23.09 38.08 37.51
CA ARG A 322 22.31 38.64 38.64
C ARG A 322 22.04 40.13 38.49
N ILE A 323 23.02 40.92 38.05
CA ILE A 323 22.84 42.37 37.84
C ILE A 323 21.83 42.62 36.71
N LYS A 324 21.92 41.85 35.61
CA LYS A 324 20.97 41.96 34.49
C LYS A 324 19.55 41.52 34.89
N ALA A 325 19.43 40.47 35.70
CA ALA A 325 18.16 39.99 36.25
C ALA A 325 17.54 40.95 37.28
N GLN A 326 18.31 41.83 37.91
CA GLN A 326 17.79 42.88 38.81
C GLN A 326 17.26 44.11 38.06
N GLN A 327 17.69 44.33 36.82
CA GLN A 327 17.27 45.49 36.01
C GLN A 327 15.99 45.23 35.19
N GLU A 328 15.72 43.98 34.81
CA GLU A 328 14.49 43.60 34.10
C GLU A 328 13.39 43.28 35.11
N LYS A 329 12.47 44.22 35.38
CA LYS A 329 11.24 43.92 36.11
C LYS A 329 10.44 42.89 35.30
N PRO A 330 10.29 41.64 35.77
CA PRO A 330 9.62 40.61 34.99
C PRO A 330 8.16 40.98 34.82
N SER A 331 7.67 40.89 33.58
CA SER A 331 6.25 41.03 33.27
C SER A 331 5.44 40.01 34.06
N ALA A 332 4.17 40.31 34.36
CA ALA A 332 3.25 39.36 34.97
C ALA A 332 3.15 38.04 34.15
N LEU A 333 3.42 38.11 32.85
CA LEU A 333 3.52 36.96 31.96
C LEU A 333 4.77 36.10 32.23
N ASP A 334 5.93 36.73 32.49
CA ASP A 334 7.19 36.03 32.76
C ASP A 334 7.15 35.27 34.08
N LYS A 335 6.48 35.82 35.09
CA LYS A 335 6.25 35.12 36.36
C LYS A 335 5.38 33.87 36.17
N LYS A 336 4.40 33.92 35.25
CA LYS A 336 3.50 32.81 34.95
C LYS A 336 4.17 31.73 34.09
N ILE A 337 5.07 32.13 33.18
CA ILE A 337 5.86 31.19 32.36
C ILE A 337 6.95 30.51 33.21
N LYS A 338 7.63 31.24 34.10
CA LYS A 338 8.63 30.67 35.03
C LYS A 338 8.04 29.73 36.08
N SER A 339 6.75 29.80 36.36
CA SER A 339 6.06 28.87 37.27
C SER A 339 5.64 27.56 36.61
N LEU A 340 5.78 27.43 35.29
CA LEU A 340 5.49 26.17 34.60
C LEU A 340 6.67 25.21 34.81
N PRO A 341 6.41 23.92 35.06
CA PRO A 341 7.47 22.95 35.26
C PRO A 341 8.36 22.91 34.01
N LEU A 342 9.67 22.83 34.21
CA LEU A 342 10.68 22.75 33.15
C LEU A 342 11.38 21.39 33.24
N THR A 343 11.78 20.83 32.11
CA THR A 343 12.67 19.65 32.05
C THR A 343 14.10 20.05 32.45
N ASP A 344 14.97 19.06 32.71
CA ASP A 344 16.39 19.29 33.04
C ASP A 344 17.14 20.10 31.95
N ASP A 345 16.66 20.03 30.71
CA ASP A 345 17.16 20.81 29.55
C ASP A 345 16.56 22.22 29.43
N GLY A 346 15.76 22.67 30.40
CA GLY A 346 15.15 24.00 30.42
C GLY A 346 13.97 24.18 29.45
N ARG A 347 13.35 23.09 28.97
CA ARG A 347 12.15 23.14 28.11
C ARG A 347 10.88 23.03 28.95
N LEU A 348 9.78 23.61 28.50
CA LEU A 348 8.49 23.50 29.17
C LEU A 348 8.09 22.01 29.32
N TYR A 349 7.94 21.54 30.55
CA TYR A 349 7.46 20.20 30.87
C TYR A 349 5.94 20.19 30.68
N ILE A 350 5.51 19.62 29.57
CA ILE A 350 4.11 19.24 29.36
C ILE A 350 4.02 17.80 29.85
N PRO A 351 3.33 17.51 30.96
CA PRO A 351 3.17 16.13 31.43
C PRO A 351 2.55 15.30 30.31
N GLY A 352 3.20 14.18 29.99
CA GLY A 352 2.65 13.20 29.05
C GLY A 352 1.30 12.68 29.57
N PRO A 353 0.41 12.20 28.68
CA PRO A 353 -0.84 11.58 29.11
C PRO A 353 -0.54 10.43 30.08
N ASN A 354 -1.34 10.31 31.14
CA ASN A 354 -1.20 9.21 32.10
C ASN A 354 -1.60 7.90 31.41
N THR A 355 -0.61 7.12 30.98
CA THR A 355 -0.81 5.89 30.21
C THR A 355 -1.35 4.71 31.02
N HIS A 356 -1.64 4.91 32.31
CA HIS A 356 -2.25 3.89 33.18
C HIS A 356 -3.78 3.77 32.99
N PHE A 357 -4.40 4.62 32.15
CA PHE A 357 -5.83 4.49 31.84
C PHE A 357 -6.12 3.38 30.82
N ALA A 358 -7.29 2.74 30.96
CA ALA A 358 -7.76 1.64 30.10
C ALA A 358 -7.72 1.97 28.59
N GLU A 359 -7.89 3.25 28.22
CA GLU A 359 -7.87 3.73 26.84
C GLU A 359 -6.49 3.62 26.15
N PHE A 360 -5.41 3.42 26.90
CA PHE A 360 -4.04 3.26 26.36
C PHE A 360 -3.61 1.80 26.25
N TYR A 361 -4.40 0.86 26.80
CA TYR A 361 -4.16 -0.56 26.67
C TYR A 361 -4.90 -1.09 25.44
N ASN A 362 -4.24 -1.99 24.70
CA ASN A 362 -4.90 -2.77 23.68
C ASN A 362 -5.84 -3.77 24.37
N THR A 363 -7.14 -3.53 24.30
CA THR A 363 -8.17 -4.35 24.95
C THR A 363 -8.38 -5.69 24.26
N GLY A 364 -7.68 -5.97 23.15
CA GLY A 364 -7.94 -7.16 22.33
C GLY A 364 -9.40 -7.20 21.86
N GLU A 365 -10.00 -6.02 21.68
CA GLU A 365 -11.44 -5.84 21.59
C GLU A 365 -12.10 -6.79 20.59
N MET A 366 -13.20 -7.42 21.02
CA MET A 366 -14.04 -8.25 20.18
C MET A 366 -14.79 -7.35 19.21
N THR A 367 -14.23 -7.14 18.02
CA THR A 367 -14.94 -6.42 16.95
C THR A 367 -16.07 -7.30 16.40
N PRO A 368 -17.16 -6.71 15.87
CA PRO A 368 -18.22 -7.48 15.22
C PRO A 368 -17.69 -8.42 14.13
N ASP A 369 -16.71 -7.96 13.36
CA ASP A 369 -16.04 -8.78 12.33
C ASP A 369 -15.30 -9.97 12.96
N ARG A 370 -14.61 -9.78 14.09
CA ARG A 370 -13.93 -10.87 14.80
C ARG A 370 -14.93 -11.88 15.34
N GLN A 371 -16.04 -11.41 15.89
CA GLN A 371 -17.09 -12.29 16.41
C GLN A 371 -17.64 -13.18 15.29
N GLN A 372 -17.89 -12.63 14.10
CA GLN A 372 -18.32 -13.43 12.94
C GLN A 372 -17.32 -14.53 12.56
N LEU A 373 -16.01 -14.28 12.68
CA LEU A 373 -15.00 -15.32 12.45
C LEU A 373 -15.08 -16.42 13.52
N ILE A 374 -15.27 -16.04 14.79
CA ILE A 374 -15.39 -17.00 15.89
C ILE A 374 -16.67 -17.83 15.75
N ASP A 375 -17.78 -17.21 15.37
CA ASP A 375 -19.05 -17.89 15.11
C ASP A 375 -18.90 -18.88 13.94
N CYS A 376 -18.16 -18.50 12.89
CA CYS A 376 -17.84 -19.39 11.78
C CYS A 376 -17.01 -20.61 12.23
N ILE A 377 -16.01 -20.40 13.09
CA ILE A 377 -15.20 -21.47 13.68
C ILE A 377 -16.11 -22.39 14.52
N ALA A 378 -17.00 -21.84 15.34
CA ALA A 378 -17.91 -22.63 16.16
C ALA A 378 -18.84 -23.50 15.31
N ALA A 379 -19.37 -22.94 14.21
CA ALA A 379 -20.26 -23.66 13.30
C ALA A 379 -19.57 -24.79 12.52
N HIS A 380 -18.26 -24.70 12.26
CA HIS A 380 -17.52 -25.65 11.44
C HIS A 380 -16.35 -26.32 12.17
N LYS A 381 -16.36 -26.32 13.51
CA LYS A 381 -15.25 -26.83 14.35
C LYS A 381 -14.81 -28.24 13.93
N ASP A 382 -15.79 -29.06 13.54
CA ASP A 382 -15.75 -30.29 12.72
C ASP A 382 -14.57 -30.47 11.74
N GLN A 383 -14.38 -29.41 10.96
CA GLN A 383 -13.76 -29.43 9.64
C GLN A 383 -12.56 -28.48 9.57
N LEU A 384 -12.19 -27.88 10.70
CA LEU A 384 -11.15 -26.86 10.84
C LEU A 384 -10.00 -27.37 11.72
N PRO A 385 -9.07 -28.18 11.17
CA PRO A 385 -8.02 -28.85 11.96
C PRO A 385 -7.05 -27.88 12.66
N LEU A 386 -6.66 -26.77 12.02
CA LEU A 386 -5.75 -25.78 12.60
C LEU A 386 -6.41 -24.97 13.70
N CYS A 387 -7.68 -24.57 13.52
CA CYS A 387 -8.42 -23.84 14.55
C CYS A 387 -8.67 -24.65 15.83
N ARG A 388 -8.52 -25.99 15.80
CA ARG A 388 -8.62 -26.86 16.98
C ARG A 388 -7.37 -26.89 17.85
N LEU A 389 -6.21 -26.46 17.32
CA LEU A 389 -4.95 -26.54 18.04
C LEU A 389 -4.86 -25.40 19.07
N GLU A 390 -4.95 -25.76 20.35
CA GLU A 390 -4.71 -24.85 21.47
C GLU A 390 -3.57 -25.39 22.36
N PRO A 391 -2.51 -24.61 22.64
CA PRO A 391 -2.28 -23.23 22.19
C PRO A 391 -1.85 -23.14 20.73
N PHE A 392 -2.32 -22.10 20.01
CA PHE A 392 -1.90 -21.81 18.65
C PHE A 392 -0.49 -21.20 18.63
N ASN A 393 0.49 -21.95 18.13
CA ASN A 393 1.87 -21.50 17.98
C ASN A 393 2.37 -21.80 16.55
N PRO A 394 2.18 -20.88 15.59
CA PRO A 394 2.54 -21.13 14.20
C PRO A 394 4.06 -21.10 14.02
N ALA A 395 4.62 -22.19 13.50
CA ALA A 395 6.05 -22.30 13.17
C ALA A 395 6.44 -21.62 11.84
N LEU A 396 5.45 -21.21 11.03
CA LEU A 396 5.67 -20.53 9.76
C LEU A 396 4.61 -19.44 9.55
N PRO A 397 4.95 -18.34 8.86
CA PRO A 397 3.97 -17.34 8.43
C PRO A 397 2.87 -17.97 7.56
N GLY A 398 1.64 -17.51 7.75
CA GLY A 398 0.48 -18.05 7.02
C GLY A 398 0.61 -18.02 5.49
N LYS A 399 1.30 -17.06 4.89
CA LYS A 399 1.56 -17.08 3.43
C LYS A 399 2.35 -18.32 2.97
N ILE A 400 3.36 -18.71 3.75
CA ILE A 400 4.19 -19.87 3.44
C ILE A 400 3.39 -21.15 3.68
N THR A 401 2.69 -21.23 4.82
CA THR A 401 1.81 -22.37 5.14
C THR A 401 0.75 -22.58 4.06
N GLY A 402 0.12 -21.52 3.55
CA GLY A 402 -0.87 -21.61 2.48
C GLY A 402 -0.28 -22.15 1.18
N ALA A 403 0.89 -21.63 0.76
CA ALA A 403 1.57 -22.16 -0.43
C ALA A 403 1.92 -23.65 -0.30
N ILE A 404 2.32 -24.10 0.90
CA ILE A 404 2.58 -25.52 1.20
C ILE A 404 1.27 -26.33 1.14
N GLN A 405 0.17 -25.82 1.70
CA GLN A 405 -1.15 -26.47 1.63
C GLN A 405 -1.59 -26.67 0.18
N THR A 406 -1.51 -25.63 -0.65
CA THR A 406 -1.82 -25.73 -2.09
C THR A 406 -0.94 -26.78 -2.77
N PHE A 407 0.37 -26.74 -2.55
CA PHE A 407 1.30 -27.67 -3.18
C PHE A 407 1.01 -29.12 -2.79
N ASN A 408 0.83 -29.39 -1.50
CA ASN A 408 0.50 -30.73 -0.99
C ASN A 408 -0.83 -31.22 -1.55
N TYR A 409 -1.84 -30.35 -1.61
CA TYR A 409 -3.14 -30.69 -2.18
C TYR A 409 -3.02 -31.08 -3.66
N LEU A 410 -2.24 -30.34 -4.44
CA LEU A 410 -2.09 -30.62 -5.87
C LEU A 410 -1.29 -31.90 -6.14
N ILE A 411 -0.31 -32.24 -5.29
CA ILE A 411 0.41 -33.52 -5.38
C ILE A 411 -0.55 -34.69 -5.17
N SER A 412 -1.44 -34.60 -4.18
CA SER A 412 -2.40 -35.68 -3.92
C SER A 412 -3.54 -35.74 -4.94
N HIS A 413 -3.69 -34.73 -5.79
CA HIS A 413 -4.81 -34.57 -6.73
C HIS A 413 -4.30 -34.23 -8.15
N PRO A 414 -3.73 -35.20 -8.89
CA PRO A 414 -3.00 -34.93 -10.13
C PRO A 414 -3.88 -34.35 -11.25
N LEU A 415 -5.16 -34.71 -11.34
CA LEU A 415 -6.07 -34.10 -12.32
C LEU A 415 -6.33 -32.63 -12.01
N GLN A 416 -6.58 -32.31 -10.73
CA GLN A 416 -6.75 -30.96 -10.23
C GLN A 416 -5.46 -30.13 -10.36
N SER A 417 -4.28 -30.76 -10.34
CA SER A 417 -3.03 -30.05 -10.59
C SER A 417 -2.95 -29.42 -11.99
N ILE A 418 -3.59 -30.04 -12.98
CA ILE A 418 -3.54 -29.55 -14.38
C ILE A 418 -4.53 -28.41 -14.60
N VAL A 419 -5.81 -28.64 -14.28
CA VAL A 419 -6.92 -27.72 -14.61
C VAL A 419 -7.37 -26.85 -13.43
N GLY A 420 -6.98 -27.20 -12.20
CA GLY A 420 -7.42 -26.52 -10.98
C GLY A 420 -8.74 -27.05 -10.44
N LEU A 421 -9.15 -26.50 -9.31
CA LEU A 421 -10.44 -26.79 -8.65
C LEU A 421 -11.62 -25.98 -9.17
N ALA A 422 -11.38 -25.08 -10.13
CA ALA A 422 -12.28 -24.04 -10.58
C ALA A 422 -12.44 -22.86 -9.59
N PRO A 423 -12.90 -21.69 -10.08
CA PRO A 423 -12.90 -20.45 -9.30
C PRO A 423 -13.81 -20.54 -8.07
N GLY A 424 -13.34 -20.06 -6.92
CA GLY A 424 -14.11 -20.06 -5.68
C GLY A 424 -14.02 -21.33 -4.83
N ASN A 425 -13.19 -22.31 -5.23
CA ASN A 425 -13.09 -23.61 -4.56
C ASN A 425 -11.82 -23.82 -3.75
N PHE A 426 -10.87 -22.87 -3.74
CA PHE A 426 -9.64 -23.03 -2.96
C PHE A 426 -9.04 -21.73 -2.42
N SER A 427 -8.81 -20.72 -3.25
CA SER A 427 -8.05 -19.54 -2.83
C SER A 427 -8.38 -18.34 -3.71
N SER A 428 -9.47 -17.65 -3.38
CA SER A 428 -9.96 -16.47 -4.10
C SER A 428 -10.77 -15.58 -3.18
N LYS A 429 -10.87 -14.29 -3.53
CA LYS A 429 -11.69 -13.34 -2.76
C LYS A 429 -13.15 -13.76 -2.78
N ILE A 430 -13.63 -14.36 -3.87
CA ILE A 430 -14.98 -14.91 -3.97
C ILE A 430 -15.20 -16.15 -3.09
N ALA A 431 -14.21 -17.04 -2.93
CA ALA A 431 -14.29 -18.16 -1.99
C ALA A 431 -14.52 -17.67 -0.56
N PHE A 432 -13.71 -16.70 -0.11
CA PHE A 432 -13.85 -16.10 1.23
C PHE A 432 -15.21 -15.42 1.44
N ARG A 433 -15.75 -14.76 0.41
CA ARG A 433 -17.10 -14.16 0.47
C ARG A 433 -18.19 -15.23 0.56
N ALA A 434 -18.09 -16.29 -0.23
CA ALA A 434 -19.11 -17.34 -0.33
C ALA A 434 -19.37 -18.09 0.98
N VAL A 435 -18.42 -18.07 1.92
CA VAL A 435 -18.56 -18.61 3.28
C VAL A 435 -19.67 -17.92 4.09
N GLY A 436 -19.98 -16.66 3.79
CA GLY A 436 -20.98 -15.91 4.52
C GLY A 436 -20.55 -15.41 5.91
N ALA A 437 -19.26 -15.54 6.26
CA ALA A 437 -18.69 -15.07 7.54
C ALA A 437 -18.26 -13.59 7.52
N GLY A 438 -18.85 -12.78 6.63
CA GLY A 438 -18.51 -11.35 6.47
C GLY A 438 -17.13 -11.06 5.87
N ILE A 439 -16.34 -12.09 5.54
CA ILE A 439 -14.98 -11.94 5.02
C ILE A 439 -15.03 -11.28 3.63
N ARG A 440 -14.43 -10.09 3.52
CA ARG A 440 -14.38 -9.28 2.28
C ARG A 440 -15.75 -8.83 1.76
N GLY A 441 -16.78 -8.80 2.62
CA GLY A 441 -18.10 -8.28 2.34
C GLY A 441 -19.22 -9.30 2.51
N ASN A 442 -20.46 -8.84 2.38
CA ASN A 442 -21.64 -9.68 2.57
C ASN A 442 -21.88 -10.60 1.38
N TYR A 443 -22.46 -11.77 1.66
CA TYR A 443 -22.89 -12.74 0.67
C TYR A 443 -24.32 -13.21 0.99
N PRO A 444 -25.17 -13.48 -0.01
CA PRO A 444 -26.55 -13.90 0.24
C PRO A 444 -26.60 -15.23 1.02
N GLN A 445 -27.22 -15.21 2.20
CA GLN A 445 -27.28 -16.36 3.13
C GLN A 445 -27.80 -17.64 2.46
N LYS A 446 -28.80 -17.52 1.57
CA LYS A 446 -29.39 -18.65 0.84
C LYS A 446 -28.46 -19.33 -0.17
N TYR A 447 -27.33 -18.71 -0.51
CA TYR A 447 -26.38 -19.23 -1.50
C TYR A 447 -25.01 -19.54 -0.89
N ILE A 448 -24.88 -19.53 0.44
CA ILE A 448 -23.61 -19.84 1.11
C ILE A 448 -23.06 -21.16 0.55
N TYR A 449 -21.79 -21.12 0.20
CA TYR A 449 -21.10 -22.22 -0.44
C TYR A 449 -19.67 -22.27 0.10
N ILE A 450 -19.27 -23.45 0.55
CA ILE A 450 -17.91 -23.70 1.02
C ILE A 450 -17.43 -25.02 0.44
N ASN A 451 -16.38 -24.96 -0.36
CA ASN A 451 -15.75 -26.16 -0.89
C ASN A 451 -14.92 -26.86 0.21
N PRO A 452 -14.96 -28.20 0.35
CA PRO A 452 -14.16 -28.91 1.34
C PRO A 452 -12.66 -28.63 1.25
N ALA A 453 -12.11 -28.51 0.03
CA ALA A 453 -10.70 -28.22 -0.18
C ALA A 453 -10.33 -26.83 0.33
N PHE A 454 -11.20 -25.83 0.12
CA PHE A 454 -11.03 -24.50 0.69
C PHE A 454 -11.15 -24.51 2.22
N MET A 455 -12.17 -25.19 2.76
CA MET A 455 -12.45 -25.27 4.20
C MET A 455 -11.23 -25.79 4.97
N HIS A 456 -10.68 -26.93 4.55
CA HIS A 456 -9.61 -27.63 5.27
C HIS A 456 -8.23 -26.99 5.10
N ASN A 457 -8.08 -26.05 4.17
CA ASN A 457 -6.82 -25.38 3.86
C ASN A 457 -6.93 -23.89 4.16
N HIS A 458 -7.20 -23.08 3.14
CA HIS A 458 -7.01 -21.63 3.22
C HIS A 458 -8.01 -20.92 4.12
N LEU A 459 -9.23 -21.45 4.27
CA LEU A 459 -10.20 -20.89 5.20
C LEU A 459 -9.78 -21.15 6.65
N ASP A 460 -9.46 -22.40 7.00
CA ASP A 460 -8.97 -22.78 8.33
C ASP A 460 -7.69 -22.02 8.70
N LEU A 461 -6.74 -21.94 7.77
CA LEU A 461 -5.52 -21.17 7.96
C LEU A 461 -5.83 -19.68 8.23
N TYR A 462 -6.68 -19.06 7.42
CA TYR A 462 -7.09 -17.68 7.63
C TYR A 462 -7.77 -17.49 9.01
N LEU A 463 -8.73 -18.34 9.35
CA LEU A 463 -9.45 -18.27 10.63
C LEU A 463 -8.52 -18.47 11.83
N SER A 464 -7.52 -19.37 11.73
CA SER A 464 -6.56 -19.65 12.79
C SER A 464 -5.70 -18.43 13.16
N PHE A 465 -5.42 -17.54 12.19
CA PHE A 465 -4.69 -16.30 12.41
C PHE A 465 -5.59 -15.10 12.70
N PHE A 466 -6.65 -14.90 11.90
CA PHE A 466 -7.43 -13.66 11.90
C PHE A 466 -8.50 -13.60 12.99
N SER A 467 -8.89 -14.73 13.58
CA SER A 467 -9.74 -14.77 14.78
C SER A 467 -8.99 -14.38 16.06
N LYS A 468 -7.65 -14.38 16.02
CA LYS A 468 -6.78 -14.06 17.17
C LYS A 468 -6.55 -12.55 17.29
N ASP A 469 -5.67 -12.15 18.20
CA ASP A 469 -5.41 -10.74 18.49
C ASP A 469 -4.71 -10.01 17.34
N ALA A 470 -4.71 -8.69 17.39
CA ALA A 470 -4.26 -7.82 16.29
C ALA A 470 -2.84 -8.16 15.75
N GLY A 471 -1.93 -8.64 16.60
CA GLY A 471 -0.58 -9.04 16.19
C GLY A 471 -0.52 -10.20 15.17
N PHE A 472 -1.56 -11.03 15.11
CA PHE A 472 -1.66 -12.12 14.11
C PHE A 472 -2.30 -11.68 12.80
N ARG A 473 -3.01 -10.55 12.77
CA ARG A 473 -3.81 -10.05 11.63
C ARG A 473 -2.99 -9.30 10.57
N SER A 474 -1.79 -9.78 10.28
CA SER A 474 -0.87 -9.16 9.32
C SER A 474 -0.99 -9.79 7.93
N VAL A 475 -0.70 -9.01 6.88
CA VAL A 475 -0.63 -9.50 5.49
C VAL A 475 0.29 -10.70 5.34
N ARG A 476 1.35 -10.82 6.14
CA ARG A 476 2.27 -11.98 6.12
C ARG A 476 1.60 -13.31 6.48
N ASN A 477 0.53 -13.25 7.27
CA ASN A 477 -0.23 -14.42 7.74
C ASN A 477 -1.44 -14.70 6.86
N ASN A 478 -1.72 -13.83 5.88
CA ASN A 478 -2.85 -13.96 5.00
C ASN A 478 -2.51 -14.89 3.82
N PRO A 479 -3.22 -16.02 3.61
CA PRO A 479 -2.92 -16.96 2.53
C PRO A 479 -3.14 -16.40 1.12
N TYR A 480 -3.67 -15.18 0.97
CA TYR A 480 -4.01 -14.63 -0.34
C TYR A 480 -2.80 -14.47 -1.26
N SER A 481 -2.91 -14.94 -2.50
CA SER A 481 -1.94 -14.69 -3.55
C SER A 481 -2.59 -14.93 -4.91
N THR A 482 -2.30 -14.05 -5.88
CA THR A 482 -2.65 -14.29 -7.28
C THR A 482 -2.01 -15.56 -7.82
N TYR A 483 -0.73 -15.83 -7.50
CA TYR A 483 -0.06 -17.05 -7.96
C TYR A 483 -0.74 -18.30 -7.42
N ASP A 484 -1.04 -18.27 -6.13
CA ASP A 484 -1.74 -19.36 -5.46
C ASP A 484 -3.14 -19.56 -6.04
N GLN A 485 -3.92 -18.48 -6.22
CA GLN A 485 -5.22 -18.52 -6.88
C GLN A 485 -5.14 -19.16 -8.28
N MET A 486 -4.18 -18.72 -9.11
CA MET A 486 -4.02 -19.27 -10.45
C MET A 486 -3.67 -20.76 -10.39
N LEU A 487 -2.80 -21.15 -9.47
CA LEU A 487 -2.35 -22.53 -9.36
C LEU A 487 -3.43 -23.45 -8.77
N SER A 488 -4.14 -23.03 -7.73
CA SER A 488 -5.13 -23.87 -7.04
C SER A 488 -6.47 -23.93 -7.77
N GLU A 489 -6.96 -22.80 -8.30
CA GLU A 489 -8.29 -22.73 -8.91
C GLU A 489 -8.26 -22.94 -10.42
N TYR A 490 -7.15 -22.61 -11.09
CA TYR A 490 -6.99 -22.74 -12.55
C TYR A 490 -5.88 -23.72 -12.95
N GLY A 491 -5.21 -24.35 -11.98
CA GLY A 491 -4.19 -25.36 -12.21
C GLY A 491 -2.90 -24.80 -12.81
N ILE A 492 -2.02 -25.71 -13.20
CA ILE A 492 -0.82 -25.39 -13.97
C ILE A 492 -1.17 -24.66 -15.26
N LEU A 493 -2.30 -24.98 -15.91
CA LEU A 493 -2.75 -24.27 -17.11
C LEU A 493 -3.02 -22.78 -16.84
N GLY A 494 -3.70 -22.45 -15.75
CA GLY A 494 -3.95 -21.07 -15.34
C GLY A 494 -2.68 -20.32 -14.97
N LEU A 495 -1.79 -20.96 -14.21
CA LEU A 495 -0.50 -20.37 -13.85
C LEU A 495 0.35 -20.10 -15.09
N LEU A 496 0.46 -21.07 -16.02
CA LEU A 496 1.17 -20.88 -17.28
C LEU A 496 0.51 -19.79 -18.14
N ALA A 497 -0.83 -19.71 -18.15
CA ALA A 497 -1.53 -18.66 -18.87
C ALA A 497 -1.18 -17.26 -18.32
N LEU A 498 -1.08 -17.12 -16.99
CA LEU A 498 -0.63 -15.89 -16.35
C LEU A 498 0.84 -15.59 -16.73
N LEU A 499 1.75 -16.53 -16.52
CA LEU A 499 3.19 -16.30 -16.73
C LEU A 499 3.51 -16.00 -18.20
N ILE A 500 2.96 -16.77 -19.13
CA ILE A 500 3.28 -16.69 -20.57
C ILE A 500 2.47 -15.58 -21.24
N PHE A 501 1.15 -15.54 -21.04
CA PHE A 501 0.27 -14.68 -21.82
C PHE A 501 -0.09 -13.35 -21.14
N TYR A 502 0.14 -13.20 -19.83
CA TYR A 502 -0.01 -11.92 -19.13
C TYR A 502 1.34 -11.27 -18.86
N ILE A 503 2.18 -11.90 -18.04
CA ILE A 503 3.51 -11.36 -17.72
C ILE A 503 4.39 -11.36 -18.96
N GLY A 504 4.44 -12.47 -19.70
CA GLY A 504 5.19 -12.60 -20.95
C GLY A 504 4.77 -11.60 -22.04
N PHE A 505 3.49 -11.19 -22.08
CA PHE A 505 3.01 -10.17 -23.00
C PHE A 505 3.71 -8.82 -22.80
N PHE A 506 3.92 -8.40 -21.55
CA PHE A 506 4.67 -7.17 -21.23
C PHE A 506 6.18 -7.41 -21.23
N ALA A 507 6.64 -8.54 -20.67
CA ALA A 507 8.05 -8.87 -20.53
C ALA A 507 8.78 -9.02 -21.87
N ARG A 508 8.11 -9.43 -22.95
CA ARG A 508 8.74 -9.46 -24.29
C ARG A 508 9.26 -8.07 -24.75
N HIS A 509 8.77 -6.99 -24.15
CA HIS A 509 9.22 -5.63 -24.41
C HIS A 509 10.33 -5.16 -23.46
N TYR A 510 10.89 -6.00 -22.58
CA TYR A 510 11.82 -5.60 -21.50
C TYR A 510 13.00 -4.73 -21.95
N LYS A 511 13.55 -4.97 -23.15
CA LYS A 511 14.67 -4.16 -23.68
C LYS A 511 14.29 -2.71 -23.96
N LYS A 512 13.01 -2.45 -24.20
CA LYS A 512 12.43 -1.14 -24.52
C LYS A 512 11.79 -0.48 -23.30
N LEU A 513 11.40 -1.23 -22.27
CA LEU A 513 10.77 -0.68 -21.09
C LEU A 513 11.74 0.22 -20.30
N SER A 514 11.27 1.41 -19.92
CA SER A 514 11.95 2.33 -19.01
C SER A 514 11.36 2.17 -17.61
N TYR A 515 10.41 3.04 -17.22
CA TYR A 515 9.68 2.87 -15.96
C TYR A 515 8.76 1.65 -15.94
N GLY A 516 8.42 1.10 -17.11
CA GLY A 516 7.62 -0.12 -17.19
C GLY A 516 8.32 -1.34 -16.61
N LEU A 517 9.67 -1.37 -16.58
CA LEU A 517 10.43 -2.48 -16.03
C LEU A 517 10.28 -2.59 -14.50
N PRO A 518 10.60 -1.54 -13.69
CA PRO A 518 10.39 -1.63 -12.25
C PRO A 518 8.91 -1.79 -11.88
N ILE A 519 7.97 -1.21 -12.65
CA ILE A 519 6.53 -1.44 -12.44
C ILE A 519 6.16 -2.91 -12.69
N LEU A 520 6.67 -3.53 -13.75
CA LEU A 520 6.44 -4.96 -14.02
C LEU A 520 7.00 -5.83 -12.90
N MET A 521 8.23 -5.56 -12.44
CA MET A 521 8.83 -6.27 -11.31
C MET A 521 8.02 -6.09 -10.02
N MET A 522 7.53 -4.87 -9.77
CA MET A 522 6.63 -4.58 -8.66
C MET A 522 5.37 -5.44 -8.74
N VAL A 523 4.71 -5.51 -9.90
CA VAL A 523 3.49 -6.32 -10.07
C VAL A 523 3.75 -7.80 -9.87
N THR A 524 4.87 -8.33 -10.37
CA THR A 524 5.24 -9.72 -10.10
C THR A 524 5.50 -9.99 -8.61
N GLY A 525 6.06 -9.03 -7.88
CA GLY A 525 6.24 -9.15 -6.43
C GLY A 525 4.91 -9.09 -5.67
N ILE A 526 4.02 -8.14 -6.01
CA ILE A 526 2.75 -8.01 -5.29
C ILE A 526 1.79 -9.17 -5.56
N PHE A 527 1.94 -9.94 -6.64
CA PHE A 527 1.14 -11.14 -6.90
C PHE A 527 1.25 -12.22 -5.80
N PHE A 528 2.25 -12.13 -4.91
CA PHE A 528 2.32 -12.93 -3.68
C PHE A 528 1.42 -12.42 -2.54
N LEU A 529 0.83 -11.22 -2.66
CA LEU A 529 0.26 -10.50 -1.52
C LEU A 529 -1.26 -10.59 -1.42
N ASP A 530 -1.97 -10.45 -2.53
CA ASP A 530 -3.43 -10.40 -2.56
C ASP A 530 -3.97 -10.85 -3.94
N TYR A 531 -5.29 -10.96 -4.07
CA TYR A 531 -6.01 -11.36 -5.30
C TYR A 531 -6.27 -10.16 -6.22
N TRP A 532 -5.20 -9.62 -6.82
CA TRP A 532 -5.25 -8.32 -7.52
C TRP A 532 -6.19 -8.27 -8.74
N PHE A 533 -6.43 -9.41 -9.41
CA PHE A 533 -7.39 -9.48 -10.52
C PHE A 533 -8.85 -9.36 -10.05
N GLU A 534 -9.20 -9.88 -8.88
CA GLU A 534 -10.56 -9.75 -8.32
C GLU A 534 -10.82 -8.38 -7.69
N GLN A 535 -9.78 -7.66 -7.28
CA GLN A 535 -9.93 -6.30 -6.77
C GLN A 535 -10.19 -5.28 -7.88
N LEU A 536 -9.73 -5.55 -9.12
CA LEU A 536 -9.90 -4.69 -10.29
C LEU A 536 -9.44 -3.24 -10.04
N SER A 537 -8.46 -3.02 -9.17
CA SER A 537 -8.02 -1.69 -8.71
C SER A 537 -6.62 -1.35 -9.24
N VAL A 538 -5.60 -2.09 -8.80
CA VAL A 538 -4.20 -1.83 -9.17
C VAL A 538 -3.90 -2.15 -10.63
N LEU A 539 -4.46 -3.25 -11.15
CA LEU A 539 -4.06 -3.78 -12.45
C LEU A 539 -4.41 -2.88 -13.64
N VAL A 540 -5.51 -2.12 -13.56
CA VAL A 540 -5.90 -1.18 -14.62
C VAL A 540 -4.86 -0.05 -14.79
N ILE A 541 -4.28 0.42 -13.68
CA ILE A 541 -3.24 1.45 -13.68
C ILE A 541 -1.92 0.84 -14.17
N PHE A 542 -1.57 -0.36 -13.69
CA PHE A 542 -0.43 -1.11 -14.19
C PHE A 542 -0.48 -1.26 -15.72
N GLU A 543 -1.59 -1.73 -16.26
CA GLU A 543 -1.78 -1.96 -17.69
C GLU A 543 -1.71 -0.65 -18.47
N LEU A 544 -2.35 0.42 -17.99
CA LEU A 544 -2.27 1.74 -18.60
C LEU A 544 -0.82 2.20 -18.71
N MET A 545 -0.05 2.12 -17.62
CA MET A 545 1.32 2.62 -17.57
C MET A 545 2.27 1.78 -18.43
N LEU A 546 2.11 0.46 -18.45
CA LEU A 546 2.92 -0.43 -19.29
C LEU A 546 2.60 -0.25 -20.77
N LEU A 547 1.32 -0.14 -21.13
CA LEU A 547 0.89 0.12 -22.50
C LEU A 547 1.37 1.50 -22.98
N LEU A 548 1.31 2.52 -22.12
CA LEU A 548 1.88 3.84 -22.39
C LEU A 548 3.39 3.75 -22.61
N ASN A 549 4.11 3.00 -21.76
CA ASN A 549 5.56 2.89 -21.89
C ASN A 549 5.98 2.20 -23.21
N ILE A 550 5.23 1.18 -23.62
CA ILE A 550 5.42 0.51 -24.90
C ILE A 550 5.17 1.49 -26.07
N LYS A 551 4.12 2.32 -25.98
CA LYS A 551 3.82 3.35 -26.99
C LYS A 551 4.96 4.37 -27.11
N GLU A 552 5.41 4.95 -26.00
CA GLU A 552 6.48 5.95 -25.96
C GLU A 552 7.81 5.45 -26.53
N THR A 553 8.09 4.16 -26.37
CA THR A 553 9.37 3.56 -26.77
C THR A 553 9.35 2.95 -28.17
N THR A 554 8.17 2.75 -28.74
CA THR A 554 8.00 2.18 -30.10
C THR A 554 7.76 3.26 -31.16
N THR A 555 7.26 4.44 -30.78
CA THR A 555 7.01 5.56 -31.71
C THR A 555 7.99 6.71 -31.42
N PRO A 556 9.19 6.73 -32.04
CA PRO A 556 10.28 7.64 -31.68
C PRO A 556 9.98 9.14 -31.92
N HIS A 557 9.00 9.48 -32.76
CA HIS A 557 8.56 10.87 -32.98
C HIS A 557 7.71 11.46 -31.83
N LEU A 558 7.35 10.65 -30.83
CA LEU A 558 6.55 11.05 -29.67
C LEU A 558 7.36 11.10 -28.36
N LYS A 559 8.70 11.18 -28.42
CA LYS A 559 9.47 11.55 -27.23
C LYS A 559 8.90 12.85 -26.72
N THR A 560 8.28 12.77 -25.54
CA THR A 560 7.66 13.87 -24.85
C THR A 560 8.67 15.00 -24.85
N LYS A 561 8.39 16.06 -25.64
CA LYS A 561 9.18 17.29 -25.60
C LYS A 561 9.05 17.75 -24.17
N THR A 562 10.06 17.47 -23.36
CA THR A 562 10.24 18.05 -22.03
C THR A 562 10.66 19.50 -22.30
N THR A 563 9.77 20.27 -22.92
CA THR A 563 9.90 21.71 -23.05
C THR A 563 9.66 22.27 -21.66
N VAL A 564 10.79 22.67 -21.05
CA VAL A 564 10.97 23.75 -20.08
C VAL A 564 9.95 23.87 -18.93
N GLN A 565 10.51 23.86 -17.72
CA GLN A 565 9.93 24.06 -16.38
C GLN A 565 8.91 25.20 -16.15
N GLU A 566 8.43 25.91 -17.17
CA GLU A 566 7.66 27.16 -16.98
C GLU A 566 6.15 26.97 -16.75
N GLU A 567 5.54 25.83 -17.09
CA GLU A 567 4.06 25.70 -16.97
C GLU A 567 3.55 25.19 -15.61
N LEU A 568 4.42 24.77 -14.69
CA LEU A 568 4.01 24.36 -13.33
C LEU A 568 4.00 25.51 -12.32
N ALA A 569 4.31 26.74 -12.74
CA ALA A 569 4.18 27.93 -11.90
C ALA A 569 2.73 28.45 -11.81
N TYR A 570 1.78 27.84 -12.53
CA TYR A 570 0.39 28.33 -12.66
C TYR A 570 -0.70 27.27 -12.40
N ALA A 571 -0.36 26.13 -11.81
CA ALA A 571 -1.32 25.16 -11.26
C ALA A 571 -1.00 24.92 -9.79
#